data_AF-A0A4R3YS90-F1
#
_entry.id   AF-A0A4R3YS90-F1
#
_cell.length_a   1.000
_cell.length_b   1.000
_cell.length_c   1.000
_cell.angle_alpha   90.00
_cell.angle_beta   90.00
_cell.angle_gamma   90.00
#
_symmetry.space_group_name_H-M   'P 1'
#
loop_
_entity.id
_entity.type
_entity.pdbx_description
1 polymer ?
#
loop_
_entity_poly.entity_id
_entity_poly.type
_entity_poly.pdbx_seq_one_letter_code
_entity_poly.pdbx_strand_id
1 'polypeptide(L)'
;DNNNSSTDSNKKDTSSSNSGNSGNSGSDKPSQPAHQHSWKQHTAQKWVSNMVTVPDYETQKVPVGNRYIFFYDGYTTDNINDAKAHAKELILAGVDDGYRTETIYETKQVQVGSHQEDHGHNETYVDYEYCDCGARR
;
A
#
# COMPACT_ATOMS: atom_id res chain seq x y z
N ASP A 1 31.99 -27.90 56.87
CA ASP A 1 33.06 -27.02 57.40
C ASP A 1 32.56 -25.60 57.48
N ASN A 2 32.89 -24.75 58.44
CA ASN A 2 33.21 -24.89 59.85
C ASN A 2 32.98 -23.48 60.44
N ASN A 3 32.66 -23.43 61.72
CA ASN A 3 32.34 -22.26 62.52
C ASN A 3 33.56 -21.34 62.79
N ASN A 4 33.28 -20.08 63.10
CA ASN A 4 33.92 -19.26 64.16
C ASN A 4 35.19 -18.43 63.86
N SER A 5 35.13 -17.13 64.20
CA SER A 5 36.02 -16.43 65.16
C SER A 5 35.68 -14.93 65.16
N SER A 6 35.14 -14.33 66.23
CA SER A 6 35.86 -13.62 67.31
C SER A 6 36.85 -12.56 66.79
N THR A 7 36.94 -11.31 67.24
CA THR A 7 36.63 -10.71 68.56
C THR A 7 36.75 -9.17 68.46
N ASP A 8 35.99 -8.47 69.31
CA ASP A 8 36.22 -7.18 70.00
C ASP A 8 37.19 -6.10 69.48
N SER A 9 36.71 -4.85 69.52
CA SER A 9 37.45 -3.70 70.07
C SER A 9 36.53 -2.57 70.53
N ASN A 10 36.50 -2.39 71.84
CA ASN A 10 35.93 -1.32 72.64
C ASN A 10 36.10 0.11 72.07
N LYS A 11 35.06 0.94 72.27
CA LYS A 11 35.21 2.23 72.96
C LYS A 11 33.88 2.68 73.59
N LYS A 12 33.87 2.68 74.93
CA LYS A 12 32.94 3.43 75.77
C LYS A 12 33.25 4.93 75.64
N ASP A 13 32.23 5.76 75.76
CA ASP A 13 32.06 6.72 76.87
C ASP A 13 31.00 7.78 76.47
N THR A 14 29.84 7.74 77.15
CA THR A 14 29.34 8.81 78.05
C THR A 14 29.00 10.10 77.30
N SER A 15 27.77 10.61 77.29
CA SER A 15 26.90 10.87 78.44
C SER A 15 25.64 11.60 77.93
N SER A 16 24.54 11.47 78.68
CA SER A 16 23.58 12.55 79.02
C SER A 16 22.90 13.31 77.85
N SER A 17 21.59 13.49 77.77
CA SER A 17 20.58 13.63 78.81
C SER A 17 19.20 13.67 78.13
N ASN A 18 18.25 13.10 78.86
CA ASN A 18 16.81 13.26 78.79
C ASN A 18 16.32 14.70 78.44
N SER A 19 15.37 14.81 77.50
CA SER A 19 14.25 15.75 77.61
C SER A 19 13.15 15.35 76.63
N GLY A 20 11.99 14.99 77.17
CA GLY A 20 10.78 14.83 76.38
C GLY A 20 10.22 16.17 75.89
N ASN A 21 9.29 16.08 74.93
CA ASN A 21 7.93 16.62 75.02
C ASN A 21 7.38 17.06 73.64
N SER A 22 6.13 16.66 73.41
CA SER A 22 5.07 17.36 72.65
C SER A 22 5.29 17.69 71.17
N GLY A 23 4.60 16.90 70.33
CA GLY A 23 3.49 17.39 69.49
C GLY A 23 3.71 18.58 68.57
N ASN A 24 3.61 18.35 67.26
CA ASN A 24 3.06 19.32 66.30
C ASN A 24 2.70 18.55 65.02
N SER A 25 1.42 18.30 64.78
CA SER A 25 0.56 19.10 63.90
C SER A 25 0.72 18.76 62.43
N GLY A 26 -0.43 18.66 61.76
CA GLY A 26 -0.61 18.18 60.41
C GLY A 26 0.41 18.77 59.44
N SER A 27 1.10 17.88 58.74
CA SER A 27 1.72 18.21 57.47
C SER A 27 0.69 17.93 56.39
N ASP A 28 -0.34 18.78 56.33
CA ASP A 28 -1.16 18.91 55.14
C ASP A 28 -0.24 19.46 54.05
N LYS A 29 0.48 18.55 53.37
CA LYS A 29 0.99 18.86 52.04
C LYS A 29 -0.22 19.41 51.29
N PRO A 30 -0.20 20.65 50.77
CA PRO A 30 -1.34 21.16 50.04
C PRO A 30 -1.64 20.15 48.93
N SER A 31 -2.77 19.46 49.05
CA SER A 31 -3.28 18.68 47.95
C SER A 31 -3.45 19.68 46.83
N GLN A 32 -2.84 19.42 45.66
CA GLN A 32 -3.10 20.26 44.50
C GLN A 32 -4.62 20.46 44.39
N PRO A 33 -5.10 21.69 44.11
CA PRO A 33 -6.52 21.92 43.97
C PRO A 33 -7.08 20.87 43.01
N ALA A 34 -8.17 20.23 43.44
CA ALA A 34 -8.87 19.25 42.62
C ALA A 34 -9.43 19.99 41.39
N HIS A 35 -8.62 20.07 40.35
CA HIS A 35 -9.03 20.61 39.07
C HIS A 35 -9.61 19.45 38.27
N GLN A 36 -10.72 19.72 37.59
CA GLN A 36 -11.33 18.75 36.68
C GLN A 36 -10.65 18.89 35.33
N HIS A 37 -10.29 17.77 34.71
CA HIS A 37 -9.73 17.79 33.37
C HIS A 37 -10.83 17.96 32.33
N SER A 38 -10.70 19.00 31.50
CA SER A 38 -11.41 19.09 30.21
C SER A 38 -10.48 18.56 29.13
N TRP A 39 -10.82 17.41 28.56
CA TRP A 39 -10.00 16.70 27.58
C TRP A 39 -10.36 17.14 26.16
N LYS A 40 -9.34 17.42 25.36
CA LYS A 40 -9.42 17.72 23.94
C LYS A 40 -8.71 16.63 23.17
N GLN A 41 -9.24 16.29 22.00
CA GLN A 41 -8.60 15.31 21.14
C GLN A 41 -7.47 15.96 20.36
N HIS A 42 -6.30 15.35 20.40
CA HIS A 42 -5.29 15.55 19.38
C HIS A 42 -5.51 14.51 18.28
N THR A 43 -5.37 14.92 17.03
CA THR A 43 -5.54 14.02 15.89
C THR A 43 -4.27 13.96 15.07
N ALA A 44 -3.91 12.76 14.63
CA ALA A 44 -2.84 12.51 13.70
C ALA A 44 -3.39 11.89 12.40
N GLN A 45 -2.55 11.85 11.36
CA GLN A 45 -2.86 11.16 10.11
C GLN A 45 -2.04 9.87 10.01
N LYS A 46 -2.65 8.82 9.46
CA LYS A 46 -1.97 7.58 9.07
C LYS A 46 -2.30 7.27 7.62
N TRP A 47 -1.33 6.76 6.86
CA TRP A 47 -1.59 6.21 5.54
C TRP A 47 -2.28 4.86 5.67
N VAL A 48 -3.40 4.70 4.97
CA VAL A 48 -4.11 3.43 4.84
C VAL A 48 -3.95 2.98 3.40
N SER A 49 -3.14 1.93 3.22
CA SER A 49 -2.80 1.38 1.92
C SER A 49 -3.99 0.68 1.28
N ASN A 50 -4.14 0.85 -0.03
CA ASN A 50 -5.10 0.16 -0.87
C ASN A 50 -4.39 -0.23 -2.17
N MET A 51 -3.60 -1.31 -2.08
CA MET A 51 -2.84 -1.85 -3.21
C MET A 51 -3.79 -2.49 -4.23
N VAL A 52 -3.79 -1.97 -5.45
CA VAL A 52 -4.57 -2.48 -6.58
C VAL A 52 -3.65 -2.93 -7.71
N THR A 53 -4.09 -3.93 -8.46
CA THR A 53 -3.40 -4.38 -9.67
C THR A 53 -3.96 -3.63 -10.87
N VAL A 54 -3.14 -2.85 -11.55
CA VAL A 54 -3.53 -2.07 -12.72
C VAL A 54 -2.97 -2.73 -13.98
N PRO A 55 -3.80 -3.02 -15.00
CA PRO A 55 -3.34 -3.61 -16.25
C PRO A 55 -2.55 -2.61 -17.10
N ASP A 56 -1.46 -3.09 -17.70
CA ASP A 56 -0.63 -2.32 -18.63
C ASP A 56 -1.04 -2.64 -20.07
N TYR A 57 -1.20 -1.60 -20.88
CA TYR A 57 -1.57 -1.72 -22.29
C TYR A 57 -0.52 -1.10 -23.21
N GLU A 58 -0.27 -1.78 -24.32
CA GLU A 58 0.52 -1.27 -25.41
C GLU A 58 -0.24 -1.31 -26.73
N THR A 59 0.09 -0.38 -27.61
CA THR A 59 -0.43 -0.35 -28.96
C THR A 59 0.37 -1.28 -29.86
N GLN A 60 -0.29 -2.31 -30.38
CA GLN A 60 0.33 -3.33 -31.23
C GLN A 60 -0.38 -3.46 -32.58
N LYS A 61 0.37 -3.86 -33.61
CA LYS A 61 -0.18 -4.29 -34.90
C LYS A 61 -0.56 -5.76 -34.82
N VAL A 62 -1.85 -6.05 -34.81
CA VAL A 62 -2.38 -7.41 -34.70
C VAL A 62 -2.87 -7.88 -36.08
N PRO A 63 -2.48 -9.07 -36.55
CA PRO A 63 -3.01 -9.62 -37.80
C PRO A 63 -4.49 -9.98 -37.61
N VAL A 64 -5.35 -9.48 -38.49
CA VAL A 64 -6.82 -9.65 -38.40
C VAL A 64 -7.44 -10.37 -39.59
N GLY A 65 -6.68 -10.57 -40.66
CA GLY A 65 -7.17 -11.24 -41.85
C GLY A 65 -6.15 -11.24 -42.98
N ASN A 66 -6.61 -11.70 -44.13
CA ASN A 66 -5.82 -11.74 -45.36
C ASN A 66 -6.59 -11.06 -46.48
N ARG A 67 -5.88 -10.27 -47.28
CA ARG A 67 -6.32 -9.74 -48.55
C ARG A 67 -5.85 -10.66 -49.67
N TYR A 68 -6.77 -11.12 -50.49
CA TYR A 68 -6.51 -11.91 -51.69
C TYR A 68 -6.32 -10.98 -52.88
N ILE A 69 -5.23 -11.15 -53.64
CA ILE A 69 -4.90 -10.32 -54.80
C ILE A 69 -4.59 -11.23 -55.98
N PHE A 70 -5.45 -11.22 -56.99
CA PHE A 70 -5.35 -12.05 -58.18
C PHE A 70 -4.33 -11.48 -59.17
N PHE A 71 -3.50 -12.36 -59.75
CA PHE A 71 -2.41 -11.95 -60.64
C PHE A 71 -2.91 -11.52 -62.02
N TYR A 72 -3.98 -12.15 -62.51
CA TYR A 72 -4.47 -11.96 -63.88
C TYR A 72 -5.05 -10.57 -64.13
N ASP A 73 -5.93 -10.10 -63.24
CA ASP A 73 -6.71 -8.87 -63.42
C ASP A 73 -6.54 -7.85 -62.28
N GLY A 74 -5.79 -8.20 -61.23
CA GLY A 74 -5.62 -7.36 -60.05
C GLY A 74 -6.86 -7.29 -59.15
N TYR A 75 -7.86 -8.15 -59.36
CA TYR A 75 -9.01 -8.23 -58.46
C TYR A 75 -8.55 -8.49 -57.03
N THR A 76 -9.14 -7.75 -56.10
CA THR A 76 -8.69 -7.72 -54.72
C THR A 76 -9.88 -7.77 -53.77
N THR A 77 -9.83 -8.66 -52.79
CA THR A 77 -10.89 -8.82 -51.78
C THR A 77 -10.32 -9.33 -50.47
N ASP A 78 -10.96 -8.97 -49.36
CA ASP A 78 -10.64 -9.48 -48.01
C ASP A 78 -11.55 -10.65 -47.61
N ASN A 79 -12.54 -10.98 -48.46
CA ASN A 79 -13.52 -12.03 -48.23
C ASN A 79 -13.15 -13.30 -49.01
N ILE A 80 -12.95 -14.40 -48.30
CA ILE A 80 -12.60 -15.69 -48.90
C ILE A 80 -13.67 -16.22 -49.87
N ASN A 81 -14.95 -15.91 -49.65
CA ASN A 81 -16.03 -16.36 -50.53
C ASN A 81 -16.01 -15.61 -51.86
N ASP A 82 -15.72 -14.31 -51.83
CA ASP A 82 -15.59 -13.49 -53.04
C ASP A 82 -14.34 -13.91 -53.82
N ALA A 83 -13.22 -14.19 -53.12
CA ALA A 83 -12.02 -14.74 -53.76
C ALA A 83 -12.31 -16.08 -54.45
N LYS A 84 -13.04 -16.98 -53.80
CA LYS A 84 -13.45 -18.27 -54.41
C LYS A 84 -14.39 -18.09 -55.59
N ALA A 85 -15.30 -17.12 -55.54
CA ALA A 85 -16.20 -16.83 -56.65
C ALA A 85 -15.40 -16.32 -57.85
N HIS A 86 -14.51 -15.35 -57.62
CA HIS A 86 -13.65 -14.78 -58.65
C HIS A 86 -12.73 -15.82 -59.29
N ALA A 87 -12.08 -16.67 -58.48
CA ALA A 87 -11.25 -17.76 -59.00
C ALA A 87 -12.05 -18.70 -59.93
N LYS A 88 -13.31 -19.01 -59.59
CA LYS A 88 -14.17 -19.81 -60.47
C LYS A 88 -14.45 -19.11 -61.79
N GLU A 89 -14.72 -17.80 -61.78
CA GLU A 89 -14.95 -17.03 -63.00
C GLU A 89 -13.73 -17.07 -63.93
N LEU A 90 -12.52 -16.91 -63.37
CA LEU A 90 -11.25 -17.01 -64.12
C LEU A 90 -11.04 -18.40 -64.72
N ILE A 91 -11.27 -19.48 -63.95
CA ILE A 91 -11.18 -20.86 -64.44
C ILE A 91 -12.18 -21.09 -65.58
N LEU A 92 -13.43 -20.63 -65.44
CA LEU A 92 -14.46 -20.78 -66.48
C LEU A 92 -14.10 -20.00 -67.76
N ALA A 93 -13.39 -18.88 -67.62
CA ALA A 93 -12.86 -18.10 -68.74
C ALA A 93 -11.58 -18.71 -69.35
N GLY A 94 -11.01 -19.76 -68.75
CA GLY A 94 -9.80 -20.43 -69.22
C GLY A 94 -8.52 -19.62 -69.00
N VAL A 95 -8.51 -18.75 -68.00
CA VAL A 95 -7.36 -17.91 -67.63
C VAL A 95 -6.78 -18.32 -66.27
N ASP A 96 -5.61 -17.79 -65.93
CA ASP A 96 -4.93 -18.09 -64.66
C ASP A 96 -5.73 -17.59 -63.45
N ASP A 97 -5.94 -18.46 -62.46
CA ASP A 97 -6.66 -18.16 -61.21
C ASP A 97 -5.71 -17.93 -60.02
N GLY A 98 -4.41 -17.79 -60.29
CA GLY A 98 -3.40 -17.57 -59.27
C GLY A 98 -3.62 -16.26 -58.49
N TYR A 99 -3.34 -16.32 -57.19
CA TYR A 99 -3.38 -15.16 -56.30
C TYR A 99 -2.23 -15.19 -55.28
N ARG A 100 -1.91 -14.03 -54.71
CA ARG A 100 -1.14 -13.91 -53.47
C ARG A 100 -2.03 -13.43 -52.33
N THR A 101 -1.58 -13.67 -51.11
CA THR A 101 -2.23 -13.14 -49.90
C THR A 101 -1.35 -12.11 -49.22
N GLU A 102 -1.94 -10.99 -48.80
CA GLU A 102 -1.29 -10.00 -47.94
C GLU A 102 -2.00 -9.95 -46.58
N THR A 103 -1.23 -10.04 -45.49
CA THR A 103 -1.80 -9.96 -44.13
C THR A 103 -2.30 -8.55 -43.84
N ILE A 104 -3.53 -8.45 -43.37
CA ILE A 104 -4.15 -7.21 -42.91
C ILE A 104 -3.85 -7.06 -41.42
N TYR A 105 -3.33 -5.90 -41.04
CA TYR A 105 -3.03 -5.55 -39.66
C TYR A 105 -3.96 -4.44 -39.18
N GLU A 106 -4.43 -4.58 -37.94
CA GLU A 106 -5.10 -3.50 -37.22
C GLU A 106 -4.26 -3.08 -36.01
N THR A 107 -4.30 -1.79 -35.71
CA THR A 107 -3.70 -1.24 -34.50
C THR A 107 -4.66 -1.44 -33.33
N LYS A 108 -4.25 -2.20 -32.31
CA LYS A 108 -5.06 -2.48 -31.11
C LYS A 108 -4.29 -2.18 -29.84
N GLN A 109 -5.01 -1.72 -28.80
CA GLN A 109 -4.51 -1.75 -27.43
C GLN A 109 -4.59 -3.19 -26.94
N VAL A 110 -3.43 -3.76 -26.59
CA VAL A 110 -3.30 -5.12 -26.08
C VAL A 110 -2.73 -5.04 -24.67
N GLN A 111 -3.32 -5.79 -23.74
CA GLN A 111 -2.77 -5.90 -22.39
C GLN A 111 -1.47 -6.70 -22.44
N VAL A 112 -0.37 -6.10 -21.98
CA VAL A 112 0.97 -6.70 -22.01
C VAL A 112 1.49 -7.04 -20.62
N GLY A 113 0.80 -6.61 -19.58
CA GLY A 113 1.23 -6.84 -18.22
C GLY A 113 0.29 -6.22 -17.20
N SER A 114 0.83 -6.03 -16.01
CA SER A 114 0.19 -5.33 -14.91
C SER A 114 1.23 -4.91 -13.89
N HIS A 115 0.95 -3.82 -13.18
CA HIS A 115 1.72 -3.37 -12.03
C HIS A 115 0.83 -3.19 -10.79
N GLN A 116 1.46 -3.03 -9.63
CA GLN A 116 0.76 -2.67 -8.39
C GLN A 116 0.79 -1.15 -8.22
N GLU A 117 -0.35 -0.55 -7.90
CA GLU A 117 -0.45 0.85 -7.48
C GLU A 117 -1.11 0.92 -6.10
N ASP A 118 -0.56 1.74 -5.19
CA ASP A 118 -1.23 2.04 -3.92
C ASP A 118 -2.21 3.20 -4.13
N HIS A 119 -3.50 2.89 -4.16
CA HIS A 119 -4.59 3.87 -4.20
C HIS A 119 -5.10 4.17 -2.79
N GLY A 120 -4.22 4.09 -1.81
CA GLY A 120 -4.49 4.39 -0.40
C GLY A 120 -4.82 5.85 -0.14
N HIS A 121 -5.10 6.17 1.11
CA HIS A 121 -5.42 7.53 1.53
C HIS A 121 -4.98 7.80 2.97
N ASN A 122 -4.89 9.07 3.34
CA ASN A 122 -4.66 9.46 4.73
C ASN A 122 -5.97 9.43 5.52
N GLU A 123 -5.99 8.64 6.59
CA GLU A 123 -7.06 8.65 7.58
C GLU A 123 -6.64 9.45 8.81
N THR A 124 -7.54 10.30 9.29
CA THR A 124 -7.37 11.02 10.56
C THR A 124 -7.85 10.14 11.71
N TYR A 125 -7.05 10.04 12.76
CA TYR A 125 -7.40 9.33 13.99
C TYR A 125 -6.96 10.12 15.22
N VAL A 126 -7.57 9.83 16.37
CA VAL A 126 -7.17 10.38 17.67
C VAL A 126 -6.02 9.55 18.22
N ASP A 127 -4.85 10.15 18.40
CA ASP A 127 -3.66 9.49 18.95
C ASP A 127 -3.55 9.67 20.47
N TYR A 128 -3.95 10.83 21.00
CA TYR A 128 -4.09 11.07 22.44
C TYR A 128 -5.11 12.19 22.72
N GLU A 129 -5.55 12.25 23.97
CA GLU A 129 -6.30 13.37 24.51
C GLU A 129 -5.40 14.23 25.39
N TYR A 130 -5.61 15.55 25.41
CA TYR A 130 -4.84 16.48 26.22
C TYR A 130 -5.73 17.47 26.96
N CYS A 131 -5.22 17.99 28.07
CA CYS A 131 -5.84 19.06 28.84
C CYS A 131 -4.95 20.31 28.77
N ASP A 132 -5.55 21.51 28.82
CA ASP A 132 -4.81 22.77 28.79
C ASP A 132 -3.86 22.93 30.01
N CYS A 133 -4.05 22.14 31.07
CA CYS A 133 -3.10 22.06 32.19
C CYS A 133 -1.82 21.26 31.88
N GLY A 134 -1.68 20.70 30.66
CA GLY A 134 -0.53 19.93 30.21
C GLY A 134 -0.64 18.41 30.39
N ALA A 135 -1.73 17.92 30.99
CA ALA A 135 -1.98 16.48 31.12
C ALA A 135 -2.30 15.84 29.76
N ARG A 136 -1.90 14.59 29.54
CA ARG A 136 -2.17 13.79 28.32
C ARG A 136 -2.63 12.38 28.71
N ARG A 137 -3.51 11.77 27.93
CA ARG A 137 -3.97 10.37 28.11
C ARG A 137 -4.34 9.71 26.80
#